data_AF-A0AAV5UR86-F1
#
_entry.id   AF-A0AAV5UR86-F1
#
_cell.length_a   1.000
_cell.length_b   1.000
_cell.length_c   1.000
_cell.angle_alpha   90.00
_cell.angle_beta   90.00
_cell.angle_gamma   90.00
#
_symmetry.space_group_name_H-M   'P 1'
#
loop_
_entity.id
_entity.type
_entity.pdbx_description
1 polymer ?
#
loop_
_entity_poly.entity_id
_entity_poly.type
_entity_poly.pdbx_seq_one_letter_code
_entity_poly.pdbx_strand_id
1 'polypeptide(L)'
;LAQSQIISEDDRMAEVMADGTVYTTNPSVYDTWCTLNLNNFPFDSQQCTINIGSWVYTANETTITTQQTEITVDDLPQVYQGNSEWEVTKIKGEIKSSIDDGDHFQEVWFTVSLRRRASYYVFVLLVPTFIVTTLCIIGLFTPLDNYGDRSERV
;
A
#
# COMPACT_ATOMS: atom_id res chain seq x y z
N LEU A 1 -2.26 -6.78 -12.13
CA LEU A 1 -3.03 -7.55 -11.14
C LEU A 1 -2.63 -9.00 -11.31
N ALA A 2 -1.80 -9.50 -10.40
CA ALA A 2 -1.48 -10.92 -10.34
C ALA A 2 -2.11 -11.49 -9.06
N GLN A 3 -2.70 -12.67 -9.15
CA GLN A 3 -3.27 -13.39 -8.02
C GLN A 3 -2.49 -14.69 -7.85
N SER A 4 -2.05 -14.97 -6.63
CA SER A 4 -1.54 -16.28 -6.26
C SER A 4 -2.40 -16.88 -5.17
N GLN A 5 -2.78 -18.15 -5.38
CA GLN A 5 -3.60 -18.91 -4.44
C GLN A 5 -2.68 -19.55 -3.39
N ILE A 6 -3.10 -19.51 -2.13
CA ILE A 6 -2.37 -20.14 -1.01
C ILE A 6 -2.75 -21.61 -0.87
N ILE A 7 -4.00 -21.95 -1.20
CA ILE A 7 -4.57 -23.30 -1.09
C ILE A 7 -4.97 -23.77 -2.49
N SER A 8 -4.63 -25.02 -2.83
CA SER A 8 -5.04 -25.65 -4.10
C SER A 8 -6.56 -25.74 -4.20
N GLU A 9 -7.11 -25.73 -5.41
CA GLU A 9 -8.57 -25.77 -5.60
C GLU A 9 -9.22 -27.01 -4.99
N ASP A 10 -8.57 -28.17 -5.10
CA ASP A 10 -9.07 -29.44 -4.56
C ASP A 10 -9.12 -29.47 -3.02
N ASP A 11 -8.37 -28.59 -2.36
CA ASP A 11 -8.29 -28.49 -0.90
C ASP A 11 -9.20 -27.39 -0.33
N ARG A 12 -9.94 -26.67 -1.18
CA ARG A 12 -10.84 -25.59 -0.74
C ARG A 12 -12.14 -26.17 -0.19
N MET A 13 -12.37 -25.93 1.10
CA MET A 13 -13.60 -26.34 1.76
C MET A 13 -14.68 -25.26 1.66
N ALA A 14 -15.93 -25.70 1.55
CA ALA A 14 -17.12 -24.86 1.67
C ALA A 14 -18.09 -25.50 2.66
N GLU A 15 -18.67 -24.69 3.54
CA GLU A 15 -19.72 -25.12 4.47
C GLU A 15 -21.08 -24.89 3.82
N VAL A 16 -21.90 -25.93 3.80
CA VAL A 16 -23.25 -25.89 3.21
C VAL A 16 -24.27 -26.08 4.32
N MET A 17 -25.12 -25.08 4.52
CA MET A 17 -26.21 -25.11 5.48
C MET A 17 -27.45 -25.79 4.90
N ALA A 18 -28.33 -26.29 5.79
CA ALA A 18 -29.54 -27.02 5.38
C ALA A 18 -30.55 -26.17 4.58
N ASP A 19 -30.46 -24.84 4.67
CA ASP A 19 -31.28 -23.88 3.90
C ASP A 19 -30.70 -23.57 2.51
N GLY A 20 -29.55 -24.15 2.17
CA GLY A 20 -28.85 -23.92 0.90
C GLY A 20 -27.82 -22.79 0.95
N THR A 21 -27.63 -22.13 2.10
CA THR A 21 -26.59 -21.10 2.24
C THR A 21 -25.21 -21.73 2.20
N VAL A 22 -24.30 -21.18 1.39
CA VAL A 22 -22.92 -21.65 1.24
C VAL A 22 -21.95 -20.62 1.78
N TYR A 23 -21.10 -21.02 2.72
CA TYR A 23 -20.02 -20.21 3.27
C TYR A 23 -18.67 -20.74 2.81
N THR A 24 -17.84 -19.85 2.27
CA THR A 24 -16.48 -20.18 1.85
C THR A 24 -15.52 -19.05 2.21
N THR A 25 -14.32 -19.40 2.66
CA THR A 25 -13.24 -18.46 2.96
C THR A 25 -11.98 -18.96 2.28
N ASN A 26 -11.44 -18.14 1.37
CA ASN A 26 -10.29 -18.53 0.56
C ASN A 26 -9.19 -17.48 0.70
N PRO A 27 -8.08 -17.77 1.40
CA PRO A 27 -6.97 -16.86 1.50
C PRO A 27 -6.25 -16.77 0.14
N SER A 28 -5.92 -15.55 -0.29
CA SER A 28 -5.24 -15.28 -1.57
C SER A 28 -4.29 -14.11 -1.42
N VAL A 29 -3.22 -14.10 -2.21
CA VAL A 29 -2.29 -12.99 -2.31
C VAL A 29 -2.56 -12.25 -3.62
N TYR A 30 -2.69 -10.93 -3.52
CA TYR A 30 -2.99 -10.06 -4.65
C TYR A 30 -1.88 -9.02 -4.82
N ASP A 31 -1.31 -8.99 -6.01
CA ASP A 31 -0.40 -7.93 -6.44
C ASP A 31 -1.20 -6.87 -7.20
N THR A 32 -1.31 -5.69 -6.60
CA THR A 32 -2.10 -4.57 -7.13
C THR A 32 -1.22 -3.40 -7.51
N TRP A 33 -1.69 -2.65 -8.50
CA TRP A 33 -1.05 -1.41 -8.91
C TRP A 33 -1.54 -0.28 -8.02
N CYS A 34 -0.60 0.48 -7.44
CA CYS A 34 -0.91 1.66 -6.65
C CYS A 34 -0.01 2.82 -7.06
N THR A 35 -0.63 3.92 -7.46
CA THR A 35 0.09 5.14 -7.82
C THR A 35 0.47 5.91 -6.56
N LEU A 36 1.77 6.06 -6.31
CA LEU A 36 2.28 6.73 -5.12
C LEU A 36 2.44 8.24 -5.34
N ASN A 37 1.95 9.04 -4.40
CA ASN A 37 2.24 10.47 -4.34
C ASN A 37 3.44 10.72 -3.41
N LEU A 38 4.56 11.18 -3.99
CA LEU A 38 5.82 11.34 -3.27
C LEU A 38 6.14 12.79 -2.86
N ASN A 39 5.18 13.72 -2.96
CA ASN A 39 5.41 15.14 -2.66
C ASN A 39 5.94 15.37 -1.24
N ASN A 40 5.45 14.58 -0.27
CA ASN A 40 5.83 14.69 1.14
C ASN A 40 6.77 13.57 1.61
N PHE A 41 7.47 12.91 0.69
CA PHE A 41 8.42 11.87 1.05
C PHE A 41 9.47 12.39 2.07
N PRO A 42 9.81 11.65 3.15
CA PRO A 42 9.36 10.31 3.53
C PRO A 42 8.16 10.25 4.50
N PHE A 43 7.47 11.39 4.72
CA PHE A 43 6.31 11.52 5.63
C PHE A 43 4.97 11.40 4.87
N ASP A 44 4.97 10.61 3.80
CA ASP A 44 3.85 10.43 2.89
C ASP A 44 2.82 9.43 3.40
N SER A 45 1.58 9.63 2.95
CA SER A 45 0.46 8.69 3.10
C SER A 45 -0.10 8.37 1.72
N GLN A 46 -0.51 7.13 1.53
CA GLN A 46 -0.93 6.57 0.25
C GLN A 46 -2.31 5.95 0.37
N GLN A 47 -3.06 5.96 -0.73
CA GLN A 47 -4.35 5.28 -0.84
C GLN A 47 -4.30 4.33 -2.02
N CYS A 48 -4.31 3.04 -1.73
CA CYS A 48 -4.26 1.98 -2.73
C CYS A 48 -5.61 1.30 -2.82
N THR A 49 -6.12 1.15 -4.03
CA THR A 49 -7.46 0.60 -4.26
C THR A 49 -7.37 -0.80 -4.85
N ILE A 50 -8.15 -1.72 -4.31
CA ILE A 50 -8.32 -3.09 -4.77
C ILE A 50 -9.79 -3.25 -5.14
N ASN A 51 -10.09 -3.53 -6.40
CA ASN A 51 -11.43 -3.82 -6.85
C ASN A 51 -11.60 -5.33 -7.05
N ILE A 52 -12.71 -5.86 -6.54
CA ILE A 52 -13.08 -7.26 -6.66
C ILE A 52 -14.51 -7.31 -7.20
N GLY A 53 -14.72 -8.09 -8.25
CA GLY A 53 -16.02 -8.22 -8.89
C GLY A 53 -16.10 -9.52 -9.68
N SER A 54 -17.30 -9.83 -10.14
CA SER A 54 -17.50 -10.91 -11.09
C SER A 54 -16.98 -10.49 -12.46
N TRP A 55 -16.29 -11.40 -13.15
CA TRP A 55 -15.84 -11.16 -14.52
C TRP A 55 -16.95 -11.42 -15.56
N VAL A 56 -17.85 -12.36 -15.27
CA VAL A 56 -18.83 -12.88 -16.25
C VAL A 56 -20.24 -12.44 -15.92
N TYR A 57 -20.56 -12.35 -14.63
CA TYR A 57 -21.93 -12.07 -14.20
C TYR A 57 -22.20 -10.59 -14.04
N THR A 58 -23.29 -10.15 -14.64
CA THR A 58 -23.78 -8.78 -14.56
C THR A 58 -24.49 -8.51 -13.22
N ALA A 59 -24.77 -7.23 -12.95
CA ALA A 59 -25.49 -6.77 -11.77
C ALA A 59 -26.93 -7.29 -11.69
N ASN A 60 -27.52 -7.73 -12.82
CA ASN A 60 -28.84 -8.35 -12.86
C ASN A 60 -28.81 -9.83 -12.44
N GLU A 61 -27.66 -10.49 -12.56
CA GLU A 61 -27.48 -11.92 -12.27
C GLU A 61 -26.90 -12.14 -10.88
N THR A 62 -25.99 -11.26 -10.44
CA THR A 62 -25.32 -11.36 -9.13
C THR A 62 -25.28 -10.02 -8.42
N THR A 63 -25.55 -10.04 -7.12
CA THR A 63 -25.47 -8.84 -6.27
C THR A 63 -24.39 -9.04 -5.22
N ILE A 64 -23.42 -8.12 -5.16
CA ILE A 64 -22.35 -8.13 -4.16
C ILE A 64 -22.75 -7.26 -2.97
N THR A 65 -22.73 -7.82 -1.77
CA THR A 65 -22.97 -7.04 -0.54
C THR A 65 -21.74 -7.07 0.35
N THR A 66 -21.52 -5.99 1.11
CA THR A 66 -20.47 -5.93 2.13
C THR A 66 -21.09 -5.65 3.48
N GLN A 67 -20.68 -6.41 4.50
CA GLN A 67 -21.11 -6.19 5.88
C GLN A 67 -20.21 -5.19 6.61
N GLN A 68 -18.95 -5.06 6.18
CA GLN A 68 -17.96 -4.16 6.77
C GLN A 68 -17.57 -3.09 5.73
N THR A 69 -17.97 -1.86 6.02
CA THR A 69 -17.69 -0.70 5.17
C THR A 69 -16.40 0.02 5.57
N GLU A 70 -15.98 -0.09 6.82
CA GLU A 70 -14.78 0.55 7.34
C GLU A 70 -14.15 -0.28 8.46
N ILE A 71 -12.83 -0.45 8.40
CA ILE A 71 -12.01 -1.10 9.43
C ILE A 71 -10.89 -0.12 9.77
N THR A 72 -10.81 0.27 11.04
CA THR A 72 -9.75 1.16 11.55
C THR A 72 -8.59 0.35 12.13
N VAL A 73 -7.47 1.01 12.47
CA VAL A 73 -6.28 0.33 13.04
C VAL A 73 -6.63 -0.50 14.27
N ASP A 74 -7.52 0.01 15.13
CA ASP A 74 -7.92 -0.64 16.38
C ASP A 74 -8.78 -1.89 16.14
N ASP A 75 -9.42 -1.97 14.97
CA ASP A 75 -10.28 -3.07 14.55
C ASP A 75 -9.56 -4.09 13.65
N LEU A 76 -8.26 -3.87 13.37
CA LEU A 76 -7.50 -4.80 12.54
C LEU A 76 -7.43 -6.17 13.23
N PRO A 77 -7.54 -7.27 12.45
CA PRO A 77 -7.46 -8.62 13.01
C PRO A 77 -6.15 -8.79 13.78
N GLN A 78 -6.18 -9.50 14.92
CA GLN A 78 -4.97 -9.80 15.70
C GLN A 78 -3.90 -10.56 14.90
N VAL A 79 -4.30 -11.21 13.81
CA VAL A 79 -3.42 -11.93 12.88
C VAL A 79 -2.62 -10.96 11.97
N TYR A 80 -3.03 -9.70 11.85
CA TYR A 80 -2.32 -8.71 11.05
C TYR A 80 -0.98 -8.35 11.70
N GLN A 81 0.12 -8.67 11.02
CA GLN A 81 1.48 -8.42 11.50
C GLN A 81 2.11 -7.16 10.87
N GLY A 82 1.51 -6.60 9.83
CA GLY A 82 2.05 -5.47 9.07
C GLY A 82 3.44 -5.72 8.50
N ASN A 83 4.12 -4.64 8.09
CA ASN A 83 5.51 -4.70 7.64
C ASN A 83 6.36 -3.53 8.18
N SER A 84 7.65 -3.53 7.85
CA SER A 84 8.63 -2.55 8.34
C SER A 84 8.58 -1.20 7.63
N GLU A 85 7.91 -1.10 6.49
CA GLU A 85 7.88 0.12 5.68
C GLU A 85 6.56 0.87 5.81
N TRP A 86 5.43 0.16 5.91
CA TRP A 86 4.10 0.71 5.85
C TRP A 86 3.28 0.36 7.08
N GLU A 87 2.45 1.31 7.48
CA GLU A 87 1.44 1.14 8.51
C GLU A 87 0.06 1.29 7.85
N VAL A 88 -0.77 0.26 7.96
CA VAL A 88 -2.18 0.36 7.54
C VAL A 88 -2.91 1.22 8.55
N THR A 89 -3.50 2.31 8.09
CA THR A 89 -4.24 3.27 8.94
C THR A 89 -5.75 3.05 8.85
N LYS A 90 -6.24 2.62 7.70
CA LYS A 90 -7.66 2.40 7.46
C LYS A 90 -7.88 1.51 6.24
N ILE A 91 -8.92 0.69 6.28
CA ILE A 91 -9.45 0.01 5.10
C ILE A 91 -10.92 0.42 4.94
N LYS A 92 -11.29 0.91 3.76
CA LYS A 92 -12.67 1.29 3.43
C LYS A 92 -13.20 0.42 2.30
N GLY A 93 -14.32 -0.26 2.51
CA GLY A 93 -15.03 -1.03 1.50
C GLY A 93 -16.25 -0.27 0.98
N GLU A 94 -16.32 -0.08 -0.34
CA GLU A 94 -17.45 0.55 -1.01
C GLU A 94 -17.95 -0.31 -2.17
N ILE A 95 -19.26 -0.40 -2.36
CA ILE A 95 -19.84 -1.05 -3.55
C ILE A 95 -19.95 0.00 -4.65
N LYS A 96 -19.45 -0.32 -5.84
CA LYS A 96 -19.53 0.52 -7.03
C LYS A 96 -20.06 -0.29 -8.22
N SER A 97 -20.61 0.41 -9.20
CA SER A 97 -21.01 -0.17 -10.47
C SER A 97 -20.05 0.27 -11.56
N SER A 98 -19.56 -0.67 -12.36
CA SER A 98 -18.84 -0.42 -13.61
C SER A 98 -19.73 -0.74 -14.81
N ILE A 99 -19.39 -0.18 -15.97
CA ILE A 99 -20.10 -0.42 -17.23
C ILE A 99 -19.07 -0.93 -18.23
N ASP A 100 -19.34 -2.07 -18.83
CA ASP A 100 -18.55 -2.63 -19.92
C ASP A 100 -19.50 -3.13 -21.03
N ASP A 101 -19.23 -2.72 -22.27
CA ASP A 101 -20.06 -3.00 -23.46
C ASP A 101 -21.59 -2.76 -23.30
N GLY A 102 -21.97 -1.83 -22.42
CA GLY A 102 -23.37 -1.50 -22.13
C GLY A 102 -24.00 -2.32 -21.00
N ASP A 103 -23.31 -3.34 -20.51
CA ASP A 103 -23.72 -4.12 -19.35
C ASP A 103 -23.18 -3.53 -18.05
N HIS A 104 -23.98 -3.64 -16.99
CA HIS A 104 -23.63 -3.16 -15.66
C HIS A 104 -23.03 -4.29 -14.83
N PHE A 105 -21.88 -4.04 -14.22
CA PHE A 105 -21.22 -4.96 -13.29
C PHE A 105 -21.16 -4.35 -11.90
N GLN A 106 -21.30 -5.20 -10.88
CA GLN A 106 -21.18 -4.79 -9.49
C GLN A 106 -19.82 -5.21 -8.95
N GLU A 107 -19.11 -4.26 -8.34
CA GLU A 107 -17.77 -4.45 -7.80
C GLU A 107 -17.72 -3.93 -6.36
N VAL A 108 -16.88 -4.56 -5.53
CA VAL A 108 -16.47 -4.03 -4.23
C VAL A 108 -15.07 -3.44 -4.33
N TRP A 109 -14.93 -2.20 -3.89
CA TRP A 109 -13.70 -1.42 -3.92
C TRP A 109 -13.18 -1.27 -2.50
N PHE A 110 -12.05 -1.91 -2.21
CA PHE A 110 -11.32 -1.77 -0.96
C PHE A 110 -10.22 -0.71 -1.11
N THR A 111 -10.38 0.41 -0.44
CA THR A 111 -9.35 1.46 -0.35
C THR A 111 -8.54 1.26 0.92
N VAL A 112 -7.29 0.85 0.75
CA VAL A 112 -6.31 0.67 1.83
C VAL A 112 -5.50 1.95 1.98
N SER A 113 -5.63 2.59 3.14
CA SER A 113 -4.87 3.79 3.50
C SER A 113 -3.59 3.40 4.23
N LEU A 114 -2.45 3.72 3.64
CA LEU A 114 -1.11 3.36 4.11
C LEU A 114 -0.35 4.61 4.55
N ARG A 115 0.46 4.50 5.61
CA ARG A 115 1.39 5.54 6.06
C ARG A 115 2.80 5.00 6.10
N ARG A 116 3.77 5.73 5.54
CA ARG A 116 5.17 5.30 5.54
C ARG A 116 5.82 5.47 6.92
N ARG A 117 6.62 4.48 7.33
CA ARG A 117 7.52 4.57 8.49
C ARG A 117 8.77 5.36 8.10
N ALA A 118 8.72 6.68 8.32
CA ALA A 118 9.75 7.63 7.85
C ALA A 118 11.13 7.46 8.50
N SER A 119 11.23 6.84 9.69
CA SER A 119 12.43 6.84 10.53
C SER A 119 13.69 6.39 9.81
N TYR A 120 13.62 5.30 9.05
CA TYR A 120 14.76 4.78 8.29
C TYR A 120 15.29 5.81 7.28
N TYR A 121 14.39 6.43 6.50
CA TYR A 121 14.75 7.43 5.50
C TYR A 121 15.31 8.71 6.11
N VAL A 122 14.81 9.11 7.28
CA VAL A 122 15.34 10.27 8.01
C VAL A 122 16.81 10.03 8.39
N PHE A 123 17.13 8.90 9.01
CA PHE A 123 18.49 8.64 9.48
C PHE A 123 19.49 8.29 8.36
N VAL A 124 19.03 7.63 7.30
CA VAL A 124 19.92 7.15 6.22
C VAL A 124 20.04 8.15 5.07
N LEU A 125 18.98 8.91 4.75
CA LEU A 125 19.00 9.86 3.63
C LEU A 125 19.11 11.31 4.09
N LEU A 126 18.20 11.76 4.96
CA LEU A 126 18.10 13.20 5.29
C LEU A 126 19.26 13.68 6.17
N VAL A 127 19.58 12.96 7.24
CA VAL A 127 20.64 13.37 8.18
C VAL A 127 22.02 13.45 7.52
N PRO A 128 22.51 12.44 6.77
CA PRO A 128 23.82 12.52 6.12
C PRO A 128 23.88 13.62 5.06
N THR A 129 22.81 13.77 4.26
CA THR A 129 22.73 14.82 3.24
C THR A 129 22.79 16.21 3.87
N PHE A 130 22.08 16.42 4.98
CA PHE A 130 22.12 17.68 5.72
C PHE A 130 23.51 17.99 6.29
N ILE A 131 24.21 16.99 6.83
CA ILE A 131 25.58 17.17 7.33
C ILE A 131 26.52 17.58 6.19
N VAL A 132 26.46 16.88 5.05
CA VAL A 132 27.33 17.17 3.90
C VAL A 132 27.04 18.55 3.32
N THR A 133 25.78 18.93 3.11
CA THR A 133 25.43 20.26 2.59
C THR A 133 25.88 21.37 3.54
N THR A 134 25.71 21.18 4.84
CA THR A 134 26.18 22.13 5.86
C THR A 134 27.71 22.26 5.84
N LEU A 135 28.43 21.14 5.77
CA LEU A 135 29.90 21.14 5.68
C LEU A 135 30.39 21.83 4.40
N CYS A 136 29.72 21.62 3.26
CA CYS A 136 30.05 22.30 2.01
C CYS A 136 29.85 23.82 2.11
N ILE A 137 28.75 24.27 2.71
CA ILE A 137 28.47 25.69 2.92
C ILE A 137 29.53 26.30 3.84
N ILE A 138 29.85 25.65 4.97
CA ILE A 138 30.88 26.11 5.90
C ILE A 138 32.25 26.16 5.21
N GLY A 139 32.62 25.13 4.46
CA GLY A 139 33.89 25.06 3.73
C GLY A 139 34.02 26.17 2.68
N LEU A 140 32.93 26.59 2.03
CA LEU A 140 32.92 27.69 1.09
C LEU A 140 33.22 29.05 1.75
N PHE A 141 32.75 29.26 2.98
CA PHE A 141 32.93 30.51 3.72
C PHE A 141 34.13 30.49 4.69
N THR A 142 34.76 29.33 4.89
CA THR A 142 35.97 29.23 5.70
C THR A 142 37.12 29.86 4.92
N PRO A 143 37.78 30.92 5.44
CA PRO A 143 38.92 31.52 4.76
C PRO A 143 40.02 30.46 4.61
N LEU A 144 40.53 30.31 3.40
CA LEU A 144 41.76 29.57 3.16
C LEU A 144 42.90 30.42 3.70
N ASP A 145 43.20 30.30 4.99
CA ASP A 145 44.48 30.74 5.53
C ASP A 145 45.57 29.84 4.95
N ASN A 146 45.99 30.15 3.73
CA ASN A 146 47.24 29.67 3.15
C ASN A 146 48.41 30.38 3.86
N TYR A 147 48.64 30.06 5.13
CA TYR A 147 49.92 30.36 5.79
C TYR A 147 50.80 29.10 5.73
N GLY A 148 51.33 28.84 4.54
CA GLY A 148 52.25 27.74 4.28
C GLY A 148 52.40 27.50 2.78
N ASP A 149 53.61 27.74 2.27
CA ASP A 149 53.99 27.67 0.86
C ASP A 149 53.43 26.43 0.14
N ARG A 150 52.72 26.66 -0.98
CA ARG A 150 52.22 25.62 -1.87
C ARG A 150 53.40 25.12 -2.70
N SER A 151 54.22 24.25 -2.12
CA SER A 151 55.17 23.46 -2.91
C SER A 151 54.38 22.47 -3.76
N GLU A 152 54.15 22.83 -5.03
CA GLU A 152 53.87 21.85 -6.05
C GLU A 152 55.01 20.84 -6.04
N ARG A 153 54.69 19.58 -5.69
CA ARG A 153 55.59 18.47 -5.98
C ARG A 153 55.49 18.24 -7.48
N VAL A 154 56.49 18.75 -8.20
CA VAL A 154 56.89 18.30 -9.54
C VAL A 154 57.12 16.80 -9.52
#